data_AF-A0A956DTI7-F1
#
_entry.id   AF-A0A956DTI7-F1
#
_cell.length_a   1.000
_cell.length_b   1.000
_cell.length_c   1.000
_cell.angle_alpha   90.00
_cell.angle_beta   90.00
_cell.angle_gamma   90.00
#
_symmetry.space_group_name_H-M   'P 1'
#
loop_
_entity.id
_entity.type
_entity.pdbx_description
1 polymer ?
#
loop_
_entity_poly.entity_id
_entity_poly.type
_entity_poly.pdbx_seq_one_letter_code
_entity_poly.pdbx_strand_id
1 'polypeptide(L)'
;MSTLALLEAVHGHFGVLAAAALLHPAILLRKGRPLSRGLRWSIGLTTLAAAIAFTSGLLIYPGYVAQVRPLLFHAAPRFGLLFETKEHLAFLCLATALGAGVTALLAPREAPALRRLAASIYAVSATACIAVVVLGSVIASIQTFAR
;
A
#
# COMPACT_ATOMS: atom_id res chain seq x y z
N MET A 1 14.81 -8.94 19.66
CA MET A 1 14.38 -8.77 18.24
C MET A 1 15.56 -8.31 17.43
N SER A 2 15.83 -8.90 16.26
CA SER A 2 16.82 -8.35 15.34
C SER A 2 16.34 -6.99 14.80
N THR A 3 17.27 -6.13 14.37
CA THR A 3 16.94 -4.85 13.71
C THR A 3 15.99 -5.06 12.54
N LEU A 4 16.20 -6.13 11.76
CA LEU A 4 15.34 -6.53 10.65
C LEU A 4 13.90 -6.80 11.11
N ALA A 5 13.71 -7.59 12.18
CA ALA A 5 12.38 -7.90 12.71
C ALA A 5 11.64 -6.65 13.24
N LEU A 6 12.37 -5.69 13.82
CA LEU A 6 11.78 -4.41 14.22
C LEU A 6 11.32 -3.60 13.01
N LEU A 7 12.16 -3.51 11.96
CA LEU A 7 11.82 -2.80 10.73
C LEU A 7 10.62 -3.46 10.02
N GLU A 8 10.56 -4.79 9.96
CA GLU A 8 9.42 -5.54 9.42
C GLU A 8 8.13 -5.23 10.18
N ALA A 9 8.18 -5.21 11.52
CA ALA A 9 7.02 -4.87 12.34
C ALA A 9 6.57 -3.43 12.10
N VAL A 10 7.49 -2.46 12.10
CA VAL A 10 7.19 -1.05 11.84
C VAL A 10 6.61 -0.86 10.43
N HIS A 11 7.19 -1.50 9.41
CA HIS A 11 6.69 -1.49 8.04
C HIS A 11 5.28 -2.06 7.94
N GLY A 12 4.97 -3.15 8.66
CA GLY A 12 3.62 -3.71 8.74
C GLY A 12 2.59 -2.70 9.27
N HIS A 13 2.93 -1.95 10.33
CA HIS A 13 2.06 -0.90 10.85
C HIS A 13 1.84 0.24 9.85
N PHE A 14 2.89 0.66 9.13
CA PHE A 14 2.74 1.63 8.04
C PHE A 14 1.84 1.11 6.93
N GLY A 15 1.89 -0.17 6.60
CA GLY A 15 0.99 -0.80 5.64
C GLY A 15 -0.48 -0.70 6.06
N VAL A 16 -0.79 -1.02 7.32
CA VAL A 16 -2.15 -0.90 7.88
C VAL A 16 -2.63 0.56 7.87
N LEU A 17 -1.78 1.49 8.29
CA LEU A 17 -2.10 2.92 8.29
C LEU A 17 -2.35 3.43 6.87
N ALA A 18 -1.53 3.05 5.90
CA ALA A 18 -1.69 3.42 4.50
C ALA A 18 -3.01 2.85 3.93
N ALA A 19 -3.33 1.58 4.21
CA ALA A 19 -4.58 0.97 3.78
C ALA A 19 -5.81 1.74 4.31
N ALA A 20 -5.82 2.10 5.59
CA ALA A 20 -6.88 2.91 6.18
C ALA A 20 -6.94 4.32 5.57
N ALA A 21 -5.79 4.96 5.38
CA ALA A 21 -5.71 6.29 4.79
C ALA A 21 -6.24 6.32 3.34
N LEU A 22 -5.91 5.33 2.51
CA LEU A 22 -6.31 5.25 1.10
C LEU A 22 -7.83 5.17 0.90
N LEU A 23 -8.56 4.58 1.85
CA LEU A 23 -10.03 4.53 1.82
C LEU A 23 -10.66 5.93 1.95
N HIS A 24 -10.01 6.85 2.66
CA HIS A 24 -10.55 8.17 2.93
C HIS A 24 -10.78 9.01 1.65
N PRO A 25 -9.77 9.26 0.79
CA PRO A 25 -10.01 9.94 -0.48
C PRO A 25 -10.89 9.11 -1.42
N ALA A 26 -10.82 7.77 -1.37
CA ALA A 26 -11.70 6.91 -2.15
C ALA A 26 -13.18 7.11 -1.84
N ILE A 27 -13.53 7.51 -0.60
CA ILE A 27 -14.91 7.81 -0.18
C ILE A 27 -15.26 9.28 -0.45
N LEU A 28 -14.39 10.22 -0.06
CA LEU A 28 -14.68 11.65 -0.16
C LEU A 28 -14.80 12.13 -1.61
N LEU A 29 -14.00 11.58 -2.52
CA LEU A 29 -14.01 11.97 -3.93
C LEU A 29 -15.20 11.40 -4.73
N ARG A 30 -15.94 10.40 -4.21
CA ARG A 30 -17.05 9.72 -4.93
C ARG A 30 -18.16 10.69 -5.35
N LYS A 31 -18.37 11.75 -4.58
CA LYS A 31 -19.41 12.74 -4.89
C LYS A 31 -18.99 13.70 -6.01
N GLY A 32 -17.71 13.71 -6.41
CA GLY A 32 -17.19 14.59 -7.48
C GLY A 32 -17.19 16.08 -7.10
N ARG A 33 -17.34 16.42 -5.82
CA ARG A 33 -17.38 17.81 -5.33
C ARG A 33 -16.01 18.49 -5.46
N PRO A 34 -15.96 19.82 -5.64
CA PRO A 34 -14.70 20.57 -5.63
C PRO A 34 -13.91 20.34 -4.34
N LEU A 35 -12.58 20.32 -4.43
CA LEU A 35 -11.72 20.06 -3.28
C LEU A 35 -11.61 21.28 -2.37
N SER A 36 -11.95 21.11 -1.09
CA SER A 36 -11.56 22.06 -0.03
C SER A 36 -10.07 21.98 0.25
N ARG A 37 -9.51 22.97 0.95
CA ARG A 37 -8.09 22.98 1.37
C ARG A 37 -7.75 21.76 2.24
N GLY A 38 -8.65 21.38 3.16
CA GLY A 38 -8.48 20.19 4.00
C GLY A 38 -8.47 18.90 3.20
N LEU A 39 -9.34 18.78 2.18
CA LEU A 39 -9.36 17.59 1.32
C LEU A 39 -8.08 17.47 0.47
N ARG A 40 -7.54 18.59 -0.02
CA ARG A 40 -6.25 18.60 -0.73
C ARG A 40 -5.12 18.07 0.16
N TRP A 41 -5.04 18.53 1.41
CA TRP A 41 -4.09 18.01 2.38
C TRP A 41 -4.30 16.53 2.67
N SER A 42 -5.54 16.09 2.86
CA SER A 42 -5.86 14.69 3.10
C SER A 42 -5.39 13.78 1.95
N ILE A 43 -5.63 14.19 0.70
CA ILE A 43 -5.16 13.48 -0.51
C ILE A 43 -3.63 13.42 -0.55
N GLY A 44 -2.96 14.56 -0.31
CA GLY A 44 -1.51 14.64 -0.28
C GLY A 44 -0.88 13.75 0.79
N LEU A 45 -1.35 13.85 2.04
CA LEU A 45 -0.87 13.05 3.16
C LEU A 45 -1.13 11.55 2.99
N THR A 46 -2.29 11.18 2.43
CA THR A 46 -2.62 9.78 2.14
C THR A 46 -1.66 9.19 1.11
N THR A 47 -1.41 9.93 0.02
CA THR A 47 -0.49 9.50 -1.05
C THR A 47 0.94 9.40 -0.52
N LEU A 48 1.35 10.37 0.30
CA LEU A 48 2.66 10.37 0.95
C LEU A 48 2.81 9.17 1.90
N ALA A 49 1.79 8.85 2.70
CA ALA A 49 1.81 7.69 3.59
C ALA A 49 1.98 6.38 2.81
N ALA A 50 1.26 6.20 1.69
CA ALA A 50 1.44 5.05 0.81
C ALA A 50 2.86 4.98 0.21
N ALA A 51 3.43 6.12 -0.19
CA ALA A 51 4.80 6.20 -0.70
C ALA A 51 5.87 5.88 0.37
N ILE A 52 5.67 6.35 1.60
CA ILE A 52 6.54 6.02 2.75
C ILE A 52 6.46 4.53 3.06
N ALA A 53 5.25 3.96 3.10
CA ALA A 53 5.07 2.52 3.30
C ALA A 53 5.82 1.71 2.23
N PHE A 54 5.64 2.04 0.95
CA PHE A 54 6.35 1.36 -0.14
C PHE A 54 7.87 1.51 -0.04
N THR A 55 8.36 2.74 0.14
CA THR A 55 9.81 3.03 0.24
C THR A 55 10.44 2.32 1.43
N SER A 56 9.76 2.27 2.58
CA SER A 56 10.25 1.51 3.74
C SER A 56 10.37 0.01 3.46
N GLY A 57 9.49 -0.54 2.62
CA GLY A 57 9.60 -1.92 2.15
C GLY A 57 10.86 -2.17 1.31
N LEU A 58 11.24 -1.22 0.45
CA LEU A 58 12.48 -1.30 -0.34
C LEU A 58 13.73 -1.34 0.54
N LEU A 59 13.73 -0.64 1.69
CA LEU A 59 14.87 -0.67 2.62
C LEU A 59 15.05 -2.04 3.28
N ILE A 60 13.96 -2.79 3.47
CA ILE A 60 13.96 -4.12 4.08
C ILE A 60 14.23 -5.21 3.03
N TYR A 61 13.92 -4.94 1.77
CA TYR A 61 13.92 -5.90 0.67
C TYR A 61 15.23 -6.70 0.51
N PRO A 62 16.44 -6.10 0.55
CA PRO A 62 17.68 -6.87 0.37
C PRO A 62 17.88 -7.94 1.44
N GLY A 63 17.63 -7.59 2.72
CA GLY A 63 17.73 -8.53 3.84
C GLY A 63 16.69 -9.64 3.72
N TYR A 64 15.48 -9.28 3.28
CA TYR A 64 14.38 -10.21 3.10
C TYR A 64 14.65 -11.23 1.98
N VAL A 65 15.12 -10.77 0.82
CA VAL A 65 15.43 -11.66 -0.32
C VAL A 65 16.59 -12.59 0.02
N ALA A 66 17.60 -12.12 0.75
CA ALA A 66 18.75 -12.93 1.10
C ALA A 66 18.43 -14.02 2.13
N GLN A 67 17.62 -13.71 3.14
CA GLN A 67 17.45 -14.59 4.32
C GLN A 67 16.11 -15.32 4.31
N VAL A 68 15.04 -14.66 3.87
CA VAL A 68 13.67 -15.12 4.10
C VAL A 68 13.11 -15.83 2.88
N ARG A 69 13.35 -15.29 1.68
CA ARG A 69 12.82 -15.84 0.42
C ARG A 69 13.25 -17.30 0.17
N PRO A 70 14.54 -17.68 0.28
CA PRO A 70 14.97 -19.07 0.00
C PRO A 70 14.33 -20.07 0.97
N LEU A 71 14.27 -19.72 2.26
CA LEU A 71 13.65 -20.54 3.30
C LEU A 71 12.15 -20.72 3.03
N LEU A 72 11.44 -19.63 2.65
CA LEU A 72 10.02 -19.67 2.36
C LEU A 72 9.71 -20.56 1.14
N PHE A 73 10.51 -20.45 0.07
CA PHE A 73 10.36 -21.29 -1.11
C PHE A 73 10.69 -22.76 -0.84
N HIS A 74 11.68 -23.04 0.01
CA HIS A 74 12.02 -24.41 0.37
C HIS A 74 10.95 -25.06 1.25
N ALA A 75 10.47 -24.36 2.28
CA ALA A 75 9.49 -24.88 3.22
C ALA A 75 8.07 -24.93 2.63
N ALA A 76 7.67 -23.90 1.88
CA ALA A 76 6.31 -23.80 1.35
C ALA A 76 6.22 -22.95 0.06
N PRO A 77 6.48 -23.55 -1.12
CA PRO A 77 6.57 -22.84 -2.41
C PRO A 77 5.38 -21.94 -2.76
N ARG A 78 4.16 -22.35 -2.38
CA ARG A 78 2.94 -21.56 -2.61
C ARG A 78 3.00 -20.20 -1.91
N PHE A 79 3.56 -20.13 -0.71
CA PHE A 79 3.74 -18.86 0.01
C PHE A 79 4.89 -18.03 -0.55
N GLY A 80 5.89 -18.66 -1.17
CA GLY A 80 6.89 -17.98 -1.99
C GLY A 80 6.25 -17.24 -3.18
N LEU A 81 5.30 -17.85 -3.88
CA LEU A 81 4.57 -17.19 -4.98
C LEU A 81 3.63 -16.08 -4.49
N LEU A 82 2.94 -16.28 -3.36
CA LEU A 82 2.13 -15.23 -2.74
C LEU A 82 3.00 -14.06 -2.28
N PHE A 83 4.22 -14.33 -1.84
CA PHE A 83 5.21 -13.31 -1.52
C PHE A 83 5.53 -12.45 -2.74
N GLU A 84 5.93 -13.04 -3.87
CA GLU A 84 6.18 -12.29 -5.12
C GLU A 84 4.97 -11.46 -5.56
N THR A 85 3.78 -12.08 -5.48
CA THR A 85 2.52 -11.43 -5.86
C THR A 85 2.26 -10.18 -5.02
N LYS A 86 2.57 -10.22 -3.71
CA LYS A 86 2.37 -9.05 -2.84
C LYS A 86 3.26 -7.88 -3.25
N GLU A 87 4.44 -8.12 -3.82
CA GLU A 87 5.35 -7.05 -4.24
C GLU A 87 4.80 -6.31 -5.45
N HIS A 88 4.22 -7.07 -6.40
CA HIS A 88 3.54 -6.50 -7.56
C HIS A 88 2.29 -5.73 -7.14
N LEU A 89 1.53 -6.23 -6.16
CA LEU A 89 0.39 -5.53 -5.59
C LEU A 89 0.80 -4.25 -4.85
N ALA A 90 1.95 -4.26 -4.15
CA ALA A 90 2.48 -3.07 -3.49
C ALA A 90 2.89 -2.00 -4.50
N PHE A 91 3.51 -2.40 -5.60
CA PHE A 91 3.82 -1.49 -6.71
C PHE A 91 2.55 -0.94 -7.37
N LEU A 92 1.56 -1.80 -7.66
CA LEU A 92 0.26 -1.38 -8.18
C LEU A 92 -0.42 -0.37 -7.24
N CYS A 93 -0.41 -0.65 -5.93
CA CYS A 93 -0.95 0.25 -4.91
C CYS A 93 -0.29 1.63 -4.99
N LEU A 94 1.05 1.71 -5.04
CA LEU A 94 1.77 2.98 -5.15
C LEU A 94 1.44 3.71 -6.45
N ALA A 95 1.53 3.02 -7.59
CA ALA A 95 1.30 3.62 -8.90
C ALA A 95 -0.12 4.19 -9.02
N THR A 96 -1.12 3.44 -8.55
CA THR A 96 -2.52 3.88 -8.53
C THR A 96 -2.78 4.99 -7.52
N ALA A 97 -2.16 4.97 -6.33
CA ALA A 97 -2.27 6.05 -5.35
C ALA A 97 -1.71 7.37 -5.90
N LEU A 98 -0.52 7.33 -6.52
CA LEU A 98 0.11 8.50 -7.15
C LEU A 98 -0.75 9.03 -8.30
N GLY A 99 -1.19 8.15 -9.20
CA GLY A 99 -2.05 8.51 -10.32
C GLY A 99 -3.38 9.13 -9.86
N ALA A 100 -4.03 8.55 -8.84
CA ALA A 100 -5.25 9.09 -8.25
C ALA A 100 -5.01 10.44 -7.57
N GLY A 101 -3.92 10.58 -6.82
CA GLY A 101 -3.56 11.83 -6.14
C GLY A 101 -3.31 12.96 -7.12
N VAL A 102 -2.50 12.74 -8.15
CA VAL A 102 -2.27 13.71 -9.22
C VAL A 102 -3.57 14.06 -9.94
N THR A 103 -4.36 13.05 -10.33
CA THR A 103 -5.65 13.26 -11.00
C THR A 103 -6.60 14.11 -10.14
N ALA A 104 -6.71 13.81 -8.85
CA ALA A 104 -7.60 14.55 -7.96
C ALA A 104 -7.13 16.00 -7.72
N LEU A 105 -5.82 16.19 -7.46
CA LEU A 105 -5.26 17.51 -7.10
C LEU A 105 -5.21 18.48 -8.28
N LEU A 106 -5.03 17.96 -9.49
CA LEU A 106 -4.97 18.74 -10.73
C LEU A 106 -6.32 18.84 -11.45
N ALA A 107 -7.34 18.09 -11.03
CA ALA A 107 -8.67 18.15 -11.64
C ALA A 107 -9.27 19.59 -11.60
N PRO A 108 -9.68 20.16 -12.75
CA PRO A 108 -10.38 21.43 -12.80
C PRO A 108 -11.65 21.42 -11.94
N ARG A 109 -12.05 22.58 -11.38
CA ARG A 109 -13.23 22.68 -10.51
C ARG A 109 -14.51 22.15 -11.15
N GLU A 110 -14.66 22.31 -12.46
CA GLU A 110 -15.82 21.90 -13.26
C GLU A 110 -15.77 20.44 -13.76
N ALA A 111 -14.74 19.67 -13.39
CA ALA A 111 -14.55 18.29 -13.85
C ALA A 111 -14.89 17.25 -12.75
N PRO A 112 -16.17 17.02 -12.41
CA PRO A 112 -16.55 16.02 -11.40
C PRO A 112 -16.21 14.58 -11.83
N ALA A 113 -16.18 14.30 -13.13
CA ALA A 113 -15.83 13.00 -13.68
C ALA A 113 -14.40 12.58 -13.30
N LEU A 114 -13.41 13.48 -13.42
CA LEU A 114 -12.02 13.19 -13.05
C LEU A 114 -11.87 12.89 -11.55
N ARG A 115 -12.62 13.60 -10.69
CA ARG A 115 -12.60 13.33 -9.25
C ARG A 115 -13.24 11.98 -8.91
N ARG A 116 -14.32 11.60 -9.59
CA ARG A 116 -14.92 10.27 -9.43
C ARG A 116 -14.00 9.17 -9.93
N LEU A 117 -13.31 9.38 -11.05
CA LEU A 117 -12.28 8.47 -11.54
C LEU A 117 -11.16 8.31 -10.51
N ALA A 118 -10.62 9.41 -9.98
CA ALA A 118 -9.63 9.37 -8.91
C ALA A 118 -10.14 8.62 -7.66
N ALA A 119 -11.42 8.77 -7.30
CA ALA A 119 -12.03 8.00 -6.22
C ALA A 119 -11.98 6.49 -6.47
N SER A 120 -12.31 6.06 -7.70
CA SER A 120 -12.25 4.66 -8.11
C SER A 120 -10.82 4.13 -8.12
N ILE A 121 -9.86 4.91 -8.61
CA ILE A 121 -8.44 4.52 -8.61
C ILE A 121 -7.90 4.42 -7.18
N TYR A 122 -8.26 5.34 -6.28
CA TYR A 122 -7.95 5.20 -4.85
C TYR A 122 -8.59 3.97 -4.21
N ALA A 123 -9.80 3.59 -4.62
CA ALA A 123 -10.43 2.36 -4.14
C ALA A 123 -9.63 1.13 -4.58
N VAL A 124 -9.18 1.07 -5.85
CA VAL A 124 -8.30 0.01 -6.36
C VAL A 124 -6.98 -0.03 -5.56
N SER A 125 -6.37 1.14 -5.33
CA SER A 125 -5.16 1.26 -4.52
C SER A 125 -5.37 0.74 -3.09
N ALA A 126 -6.46 1.12 -2.44
CA ALA A 126 -6.82 0.65 -1.10
C ALA A 126 -7.02 -0.87 -1.07
N THR A 127 -7.72 -1.44 -2.04
CA THR A 127 -7.92 -2.89 -2.14
C THR A 127 -6.60 -3.63 -2.33
N ALA A 128 -5.72 -3.13 -3.21
CA ALA A 128 -4.39 -3.70 -3.39
C ALA A 128 -3.56 -3.61 -2.09
N CYS A 129 -3.61 -2.47 -1.39
CA CYS A 129 -2.92 -2.27 -0.12
C CYS A 129 -3.40 -3.24 0.97
N ILE A 130 -4.72 -3.40 1.11
CA ILE A 130 -5.34 -4.37 2.04
C ILE A 130 -4.86 -5.79 1.72
N ALA A 131 -4.86 -6.17 0.44
CA ALA A 131 -4.36 -7.47 0.02
C ALA A 131 -2.87 -7.66 0.38
N VAL A 132 -2.02 -6.64 0.17
CA VAL A 132 -0.61 -6.68 0.59
C VAL A 132 -0.46 -6.86 2.09
N VAL A 133 -1.23 -6.12 2.89
CA VAL A 133 -1.21 -6.23 4.36
C VAL A 133 -1.63 -7.63 4.81
N VAL A 134 -2.74 -8.15 4.27
CA VAL A 134 -3.24 -9.49 4.60
C VAL A 134 -2.21 -10.57 4.23
N LEU A 135 -1.68 -10.52 3.00
CA LEU A 135 -0.64 -11.46 2.57
C LEU A 135 0.62 -11.36 3.42
N GLY A 136 1.04 -10.14 3.77
CA GLY A 136 2.17 -9.90 4.67
C GLY A 136 1.95 -10.52 6.05
N SER A 137 0.78 -10.34 6.65
CA SER A 137 0.43 -10.94 7.95
C SER A 137 0.38 -12.47 7.88
N VAL A 138 -0.18 -13.05 6.82
CA VAL A 138 -0.19 -14.51 6.62
C VAL A 138 1.24 -15.06 6.51
N ILE A 139 2.08 -14.44 5.69
CA ILE A 139 3.48 -14.87 5.50
C ILE A 139 4.26 -14.75 6.82
N ALA A 140 4.09 -13.64 7.55
CA ALA A 140 4.73 -13.44 8.85
C ALA A 140 4.30 -14.49 9.89
N SER A 141 3.03 -14.89 9.90
CA SER A 141 2.54 -15.92 10.80
C SER A 141 3.21 -17.27 10.53
N ILE A 142 3.39 -17.64 9.26
CA ILE A 142 4.02 -18.91 8.85
C ILE A 142 5.51 -18.91 9.20
N GLN A 143 6.20 -17.79 8.99
CA GLN A 143 7.61 -17.66 9.37
C GLN A 143 7.84 -17.79 10.87
N THR A 144 6.85 -17.40 11.67
CA THR A 144 6.92 -17.54 13.13
C THR A 144 6.84 -19.02 13.54
N PHE A 145 6.07 -19.85 12.81
CA PHE A 145 6.00 -21.30 13.05
C PHE A 145 7.17 -22.09 12.44
N ALA A 146 7.87 -21.52 11.46
CA ALA A 146 8.99 -22.17 10.77
C ALA A 146 10.37 -21.89 11.40
N ARG A 147 10.43 -20.97 12.38
CA ARG A 147 11.61 -20.70 13.22
C ARG A 147 11.49 -21.46 14.54
#